data_AF-A0A4Q3EBE2-F1
#
_entry.id   AF-A0A4Q3EBE2-F1
#
_cell.length_a   1.000
_cell.length_b   1.000
_cell.length_c   1.000
_cell.angle_alpha   90.00
_cell.angle_beta   90.00
_cell.angle_gamma   90.00
#
_symmetry.space_group_name_H-M   'P 1'
#
loop_
_entity.id
_entity.type
_entity.pdbx_description
1 polymer ?
#
loop_
_entity_poly.entity_id
_entity_poly.type
_entity_poly.pdbx_seq_one_letter_code
_entity_poly.pdbx_strand_id
1 'polypeptide(L)' 'MDGKQRYFAELAFDGTNYHGWQKQQNAVSVQEIFEQALQTLLRQPVETVG' A
#
# COMPACT_ATOMS: atom_id res chain seq x y z
N MET A 1 -7.11 -8.19 -24.85
CA MET A 1 -7.85 -8.26 -23.58
C MET A 1 -6.88 -7.83 -22.50
N ASP A 2 -6.77 -6.54 -22.23
CA ASP A 2 -5.94 -6.08 -21.12
C ASP A 2 -6.71 -5.00 -20.35
N GLY A 3 -7.48 -5.47 -19.38
CA GLY A 3 -8.27 -4.62 -18.49
C GLY A 3 -7.56 -4.54 -17.16
N LYS A 4 -6.99 -3.37 -16.84
CA LYS A 4 -6.45 -3.10 -15.49
C LYS A 4 -7.58 -3.30 -14.48
N GLN A 5 -7.47 -4.36 -13.66
CA GLN A 5 -8.48 -4.69 -12.65
C GLN A 5 -8.31 -3.76 -11.45
N ARG A 6 -9.43 -3.21 -10.96
CA ARG A 6 -9.46 -2.41 -9.73
C ARG A 6 -10.06 -3.27 -8.63
N TYR A 7 -9.38 -3.30 -7.51
CA TYR A 7 -9.83 -4.02 -6.32
C TYR A 7 -10.06 -3.02 -5.20
N PHE A 8 -11.00 -3.35 -4.33
CA PHE A 8 -11.21 -2.63 -3.08
C PHE A 8 -10.66 -3.48 -1.94
N ALA A 9 -9.95 -2.86 -1.01
CA ALA A 9 -9.41 -3.50 0.18
C ALA A 9 -9.77 -2.65 1.39
N GLU A 10 -10.29 -3.30 2.44
CA GLU A 10 -10.49 -2.70 3.75
C GLU A 10 -9.35 -3.17 4.67
N LEU A 11 -8.79 -2.25 5.45
CA LEU A 11 -7.63 -2.51 6.28
C LEU A 11 -7.71 -1.73 7.60
N ALA A 12 -7.18 -2.35 8.65
CA ALA A 12 -6.98 -1.75 9.95
C ALA A 12 -5.49 -1.89 10.32
N PHE A 13 -4.93 -0.87 10.97
CA PHE A 13 -3.54 -0.88 11.40
C PHE A 13 -3.38 -0.15 12.74
N ASP A 14 -2.37 -0.55 13.51
CA ASP A 14 -1.90 0.21 14.67
C ASP A 14 -0.98 1.34 14.18
N GLY A 15 -1.41 2.59 14.37
CA GLY A 15 -0.68 3.77 13.91
C GLY A 15 0.56 4.12 14.74
N THR A 16 0.85 3.44 15.85
CA THR A 16 1.89 3.86 16.81
C THR A 16 3.29 4.02 16.19
N ASN A 17 3.64 3.20 15.20
CA ASN A 17 4.96 3.21 14.56
C ASN A 17 4.95 3.80 13.13
N TYR A 18 3.82 4.34 12.67
CA TYR A 18 3.63 4.80 11.29
C TYR A 18 3.17 6.25 11.27
N HIS A 19 3.62 7.00 10.27
CA HIS A 19 3.27 8.41 10.14
C HIS A 19 2.03 8.59 9.25
N GLY A 20 0.99 7.83 9.57
CA GLY A 20 -0.27 7.79 8.83
C GLY A 20 -0.23 6.93 7.57
N TRP A 21 -1.27 7.11 6.74
CA TRP A 21 -1.47 6.33 5.52
C TRP A 21 -0.47 6.69 4.42
N GLN A 22 -0.41 7.96 4.03
CA GLN A 22 0.28 8.42 2.82
C GLN A 22 1.81 8.29 2.90
N LYS A 23 2.44 7.88 1.79
CA LYS A 23 3.90 7.87 1.62
C LYS A 23 4.53 9.26 1.79
N GLN A 24 5.64 9.32 2.54
CA GLN A 24 6.40 10.53 2.83
C GLN A 24 7.90 10.24 2.76
N GLN A 25 8.72 11.27 2.51
CA GLN A 25 10.16 11.07 2.28
C GLN A 25 10.95 10.68 3.54
N ASN A 26 10.52 11.11 4.73
CA ASN A 26 11.31 11.04 5.96
C ASN A 26 10.67 10.16 7.05
N ALA A 27 9.64 9.39 6.70
CA ALA A 27 8.83 8.68 7.67
C ALA A 27 8.18 7.44 7.06
N VAL A 28 8.23 6.32 7.79
CA VAL A 28 7.57 5.08 7.37
C VAL A 28 6.05 5.28 7.43
N SER A 29 5.37 4.90 6.35
CA SER A 29 3.93 5.03 6.17
C SER A 29 3.26 3.67 5.96
N VAL A 30 1.96 3.58 6.22
CA VAL A 30 1.20 2.34 6.01
C VAL A 30 1.11 2.01 4.51
N GLN A 31 0.90 3.01 3.64
CA GLN A 31 0.81 2.81 2.20
C GLN A 31 2.11 2.21 1.64
N GLU A 32 3.28 2.68 2.09
CA GLU A 32 4.57 2.15 1.64
C GLU A 32 4.72 0.65 1.96
N ILE A 33 4.45 0.27 3.21
CA ILE A 33 4.58 -1.13 3.64
C ILE A 33 3.56 -2.03 2.94
N PHE A 34 2.34 -1.53 2.76
CA PHE A 34 1.29 -2.28 2.09
C PHE A 34 1.61 -2.51 0.62
N GLU A 35 2.08 -1.48 -0.10
CA GLU A 35 2.51 -1.61 -1.49
C GLU A 35 3.72 -2.56 -1.64
N GLN A 36 4.71 -2.50 -0.74
CA GLN A 36 5.84 -3.44 -0.73
C GLN A 36 5.39 -4.89 -0.50
N ALA A 37 4.43 -5.12 0.38
CA ALA A 37 3.87 -6.45 0.63
C ALA A 37 3.11 -6.97 -0.60
N LEU A 38 2.27 -6.14 -1.22
CA LEU A 38 1.55 -6.49 -2.45
C LEU A 38 2.50 -6.74 -3.61
N GLN A 39 3.56 -5.94 -3.75
CA GLN A 39 4.59 -6.15 -4.76
C GLN A 39 5.31 -7.49 -4.57
N THR A 40 5.62 -7.84 -3.32
CA THR A 40 6.24 -9.13 -2.99
C THR A 40 5.31 -10.29 -3.34
N LEU A 41 4.03 -10.18 -2.99
CA LEU A 41 3.02 -11.21 -3.23
C LEU A 41 2.72 -11.41 -4.72
N LEU A 42 2.52 -10.31 -5.45
CA LEU A 42 2.07 -10.31 -6.85
C LEU A 42 3.22 -10.28 -7.85
N ARG A 43 4.46 -10.11 -7.38
CA ARG A 43 5.69 -10.03 -8.19
C ARG A 43 5.67 -8.93 -9.26
N GLN A 44 4.92 -7.86 -9.00
CA GLN A 44 4.81 -6.70 -9.86
C GLN A 44 4.60 -5.44 -9.01
N PRO A 45 5.00 -4.25 -9.47
CA PRO A 45 4.69 -3.01 -8.77
C PRO A 45 3.17 -2.84 -8.59
N VAL A 46 2.76 -2.42 -7.40
CA VAL A 46 1.36 -2.14 -7.08
C VAL A 46 1.26 -0.75 -6.46
N GLU A 47 0.30 0.02 -6.94
CA GLU A 47 -0.05 1.32 -6.38
C GLU A 47 -1.42 1.22 -5.71
N THR A 48 -1.56 1.87 -4.57
CA THR A 48 -2.80 1.94 -3.81
C THR A 48 -3.25 3.38 -3.62
N VAL A 49 -4.56 3.56 -3.50
CA VAL A 49 -5.19 4.85 -3.22
C VAL A 49 -6.11 4.68 -2.02
N GLY A 50 -6.13 5.67 -1.14
CA GLY A 50 -6.93 5.71 0.08
C GLY A 50 -7.10 7.14 0.55
#